data_AF-A0A833V875-F1
#
_entry.id   AF-A0A833V875-F1
#
_cell.length_a   1.000
_cell.length_b   1.000
_cell.length_c   1.000
_cell.angle_alpha   90.00
_cell.angle_beta   90.00
_cell.angle_gamma   90.00
#
_symmetry.space_group_name_H-M   'P 1'
#
loop_
_entity.id
_entity.type
_entity.pdbx_description
1 polymer ?
#
loop_
_entity_poly.entity_id
_entity_poly.type
_entity_poly.pdbx_seq_one_letter_code
_entity_poly.pdbx_strand_id
1 'polypeptide(L)'
;MDPLSIAAVGWLMSSLVDKAVTALLEAWAKRNDLGNEFKTLKDQLLQLGALLTSYRGLRTNNNFLEELVHNLQQLAYRAENLLDELDYYRLEDQIQQRDLGF
;
A
#
# COMPACT_ATOMS: atom_id res chain seq x y z
N MET A 1 12.90 17.92 -10.23
CA MET A 1 12.33 16.57 -10.08
C MET A 1 11.89 16.02 -11.43
N ASP A 2 12.29 14.80 -11.77
CA ASP A 2 11.96 14.20 -13.07
C ASP A 2 10.47 13.77 -13.12
N PRO A 3 9.72 14.09 -14.20
CA PRO A 3 8.32 13.69 -14.36
C PRO A 3 8.11 12.17 -14.28
N LEU A 4 9.13 11.39 -14.64
CA LEU A 4 9.13 9.93 -14.56
C LEU A 4 9.06 9.42 -13.12
N SER A 5 9.67 10.12 -12.15
CA SER A 5 9.64 9.73 -10.74
C SER A 5 8.25 9.89 -10.15
N ILE A 6 7.56 10.99 -10.44
CA ILE A 6 6.17 11.22 -9.98
C ILE A 6 5.20 10.24 -10.65
N ALA A 7 5.45 9.88 -11.92
CA ALA A 7 4.70 8.85 -12.63
C ALA A 7 4.85 7.48 -11.95
N ALA A 8 6.10 7.08 -11.67
CA ALA A 8 6.43 5.80 -11.04
C ALA A 8 5.82 5.66 -9.63
N VAL A 9 5.87 6.71 -8.81
CA VAL A 9 5.26 6.70 -7.46
C VAL A 9 3.75 6.54 -7.52
N GLY A 10 3.09 7.24 -8.44
CA GLY A 10 1.64 7.08 -8.59
C GLY A 10 1.26 5.69 -9.10
N TRP A 11 2.04 5.09 -10.01
CA TRP A 11 1.82 3.71 -10.44
C TRP A 11 2.00 2.71 -9.29
N LEU A 12 3.08 2.84 -8.52
CA LEU A 12 3.36 1.99 -7.37
C LEU A 12 2.26 2.11 -6.29
N MET A 13 1.79 3.33 -6.02
CA MET A 13 0.66 3.53 -5.09
C MET A 13 -0.65 2.92 -5.58
N SER A 14 -0.97 3.02 -6.88
CA SER A 14 -2.15 2.33 -7.45
C SER A 14 -2.03 0.81 -7.32
N SER A 15 -0.86 0.24 -7.58
CA SER A 15 -0.56 -1.18 -7.36
C SER A 15 -0.77 -1.60 -5.90
N LEU A 16 -0.33 -0.78 -4.95
CA LEU A 16 -0.50 -1.06 -3.52
C LEU A 16 -1.94 -1.02 -3.07
N VAL A 17 -2.73 -0.09 -3.61
CA VAL A 17 -4.17 -0.05 -3.35
C VAL A 17 -4.83 -1.32 -3.91
N ASP A 18 -4.50 -1.74 -5.13
CA ASP A 18 -5.06 -2.96 -5.70
C ASP A 18 -4.70 -4.22 -4.87
N LYS A 19 -3.46 -4.32 -4.37
CA LYS A 19 -3.03 -5.38 -3.44
C LYS A 19 -3.77 -5.33 -2.10
N ALA A 20 -3.76 -4.17 -1.43
CA ALA A 20 -4.36 -3.96 -0.11
C ALA A 20 -5.89 -4.11 -0.13
N VAL A 21 -6.54 -4.02 -1.29
CA VAL A 21 -8.00 -4.08 -1.43
C VAL A 21 -8.48 -5.47 -1.88
N THR A 22 -7.60 -6.47 -1.98
CA THR A 22 -8.07 -7.83 -2.23
C THR A 22 -8.98 -8.31 -1.10
N ALA A 23 -10.21 -8.67 -1.45
CA ALA A 23 -11.24 -9.11 -0.50
C ALA A 23 -10.77 -10.30 0.36
N LEU A 24 -9.84 -11.11 -0.14
CA LEU A 24 -9.23 -12.24 0.57
C LEU A 24 -8.31 -11.80 1.72
N LEU A 25 -7.48 -10.78 1.51
CA LEU A 25 -6.59 -10.26 2.56
C LEU A 25 -7.39 -9.52 3.63
N GLU A 26 -8.42 -8.77 3.22
CA GLU A 26 -9.33 -8.08 4.16
C GLU A 26 -10.12 -9.08 5.02
N ALA A 27 -10.62 -10.17 4.44
CA ALA A 27 -11.32 -11.23 5.17
C ALA A 27 -10.38 -11.97 6.14
N TRP A 28 -9.14 -12.25 5.72
CA TRP A 28 -8.14 -12.87 6.57
C TRP A 28 -7.73 -11.98 7.74
N ALA A 29 -7.48 -10.68 7.50
CA ALA A 29 -7.16 -9.73 8.55
C ALA A 29 -8.29 -9.64 9.59
N LYS A 30 -9.56 -9.62 9.15
CA LYS A 30 -10.72 -9.64 10.06
C LYS A 30 -10.78 -10.91 10.90
N ARG A 31 -10.50 -12.09 10.33
CA ARG A 31 -10.48 -13.37 11.07
C ARG A 31 -9.38 -13.42 12.13
N ASN A 32 -8.29 -12.69 11.93
CA ASN A 32 -7.13 -12.65 12.84
C ASN A 32 -7.15 -11.42 13.78
N ASP A 33 -8.30 -10.76 13.97
CA ASP A 33 -8.44 -9.55 14.79
C ASP A 33 -7.56 -8.35 14.35
N LEU A 34 -7.06 -8.35 13.11
CA LEU A 34 -6.26 -7.27 12.50
C LEU A 34 -7.09 -6.32 11.62
N GLY A 35 -8.42 -6.41 11.70
CA GLY A 35 -9.32 -5.70 10.78
C GLY A 35 -9.22 -4.17 10.90
N ASN A 36 -8.99 -3.64 12.10
CA ASN A 36 -8.89 -2.19 12.32
C ASN A 36 -7.55 -1.62 11.85
N GLU A 37 -6.46 -2.34 12.10
CA GLU A 37 -5.10 -2.03 11.67
C GLU A 37 -5.02 -2.04 10.15
N PHE A 38 -5.58 -3.09 9.53
CA PHE A 38 -5.65 -3.21 8.08
C PHE A 38 -6.49 -2.10 7.44
N LYS A 39 -7.64 -1.76 8.04
CA LYS A 39 -8.45 -0.63 7.59
C LYS A 39 -7.69 0.70 7.70
N THR A 40 -6.98 0.93 8.80
CA THR A 40 -6.17 2.13 9.01
C THR A 40 -5.08 2.26 7.95
N LEU A 41 -4.39 1.16 7.64
CA LEU A 41 -3.38 1.11 6.57
C LEU A 41 -3.99 1.45 5.20
N LYS A 42 -5.15 0.87 4.87
CA LYS A 42 -5.88 1.14 3.62
C LYS A 42 -6.31 2.61 3.51
N ASP A 43 -6.84 3.19 4.58
CA ASP A 43 -7.23 4.61 4.60
C ASP A 43 -6.02 5.53 4.41
N GLN A 44 -4.88 5.21 5.03
CA GLN A 44 -3.63 5.96 4.85
C GLN A 44 -3.11 5.87 3.40
N LEU A 45 -3.11 4.68 2.79
CA LEU A 45 -2.69 4.49 1.40
C LEU A 45 -3.56 5.28 0.42
N LEU A 46 -4.88 5.29 0.62
CA LEU A 46 -5.82 6.06 -0.20
C LEU A 46 -5.59 7.57 -0.07
N GLN A 47 -5.41 8.06 1.16
CA GLN A 47 -5.11 9.48 1.41
C GLN A 47 -3.80 9.92 0.75
N LEU A 48 -2.75 9.11 0.86
CA LEU A 48 -1.46 9.39 0.23
C LEU A 48 -1.55 9.36 -1.31
N GLY A 49 -2.30 8.41 -1.89
CA GLY A 49 -2.54 8.36 -3.34
C GLY A 49 -3.29 9.58 -3.88
N ALA A 50 -4.31 10.05 -3.16
CA ALA A 50 -5.06 11.26 -3.50
C ALA A 50 -4.16 12.52 -3.43
N LEU A 51 -3.33 12.60 -2.41
CA LEU A 51 -2.36 13.68 -2.21
C LEU A 51 -1.30 13.71 -3.34
N LEU A 52 -0.75 12.57 -3.73
CA LEU A 52 0.19 12.48 -4.87
C LEU A 52 -0.43 12.92 -6.19
N THR A 53 -1.71 12.57 -6.40
CA THR A 53 -2.45 12.94 -7.60
C THR A 53 -2.65 14.45 -7.69
N SER A 54 -2.90 15.13 -6.56
CA SER A 54 -3.03 16.59 -6.53
C SER A 54 -1.69 17.30 -6.76
N TYR A 55 -0.57 16.72 -6.33
CA TYR A 55 0.77 17.27 -6.58
C TYR A 55 1.28 17.08 -8.01
N ARG A 56 0.78 16.09 -8.76
CA ARG A 56 1.15 15.85 -10.17
C ARG A 56 0.83 17.04 -11.10
N GLY A 57 -0.08 17.94 -10.68
CA GLY A 57 -0.41 19.18 -11.40
C GLY A 57 0.47 20.39 -11.08
N LEU A 58 1.32 20.31 -10.05
CA LEU A 58 2.14 21.43 -9.58
C LEU A 58 3.52 21.42 -10.25
N ARG A 59 3.64 22.12 -11.39
CA ARG A 59 4.92 22.39 -12.06
C ARG A 59 5.74 23.39 -11.21
N THR A 60 6.50 22.92 -10.22
CA THR A 60 7.47 23.81 -9.53
C THR A 60 8.77 23.10 -9.21
N ASN A 61 9.87 23.82 -9.46
CA ASN A 61 11.24 23.45 -9.10
C ASN A 61 11.43 23.75 -7.61
N ASN A 62 10.78 22.97 -6.74
CA ASN A 62 10.71 23.23 -5.31
C ASN A 62 11.27 22.04 -4.53
N ASN A 63 12.39 22.27 -3.85
CA ASN A 63 13.07 21.25 -3.03
C ASN A 63 12.14 20.62 -1.98
N PHE A 64 11.13 21.35 -1.49
CA PHE A 64 10.12 20.82 -0.57
C PHE A 64 9.24 19.73 -1.20
N LEU A 65 8.86 19.90 -2.47
CA LEU A 65 8.10 18.89 -3.22
C LEU A 65 8.95 17.66 -3.49
N GLU A 66 10.26 17.83 -3.71
CA GLU A 66 11.18 16.70 -3.89
C GLU A 66 11.31 15.86 -2.63
N GLU A 67 11.48 16.50 -1.48
CA GLU A 67 11.54 15.84 -0.18
C GLU A 67 10.21 15.14 0.16
N LEU A 68 9.07 15.78 -0.11
CA LEU A 68 7.76 15.18 0.10
C LEU A 68 7.56 13.92 -0.74
N VAL A 69 7.87 13.98 -2.04
CA VAL A 69 7.76 12.81 -2.93
C VAL A 69 8.73 11.70 -2.53
N HIS A 70 9.93 12.04 -2.06
CA HIS A 70 10.88 11.05 -1.54
C HIS A 70 10.35 10.35 -0.27
N ASN A 71 9.79 11.10 0.68
CA ASN A 71 9.20 10.54 1.88
C ASN A 71 8.00 9.63 1.55
N LEU A 72 7.19 10.02 0.57
CA LEU A 72 6.06 9.22 0.09
C LEU A 72 6.52 7.92 -0.59
N GLN A 73 7.61 7.95 -1.37
CA GLN A 73 8.23 6.73 -1.90
C GLN A 73 8.63 5.77 -0.78
N GLN A 74 9.31 6.27 0.25
CA GLN A 74 9.76 5.43 1.37
C GLN A 74 8.57 4.81 2.11
N LEU A 75 7.50 5.57 2.32
CA LEU A 75 6.26 5.05 2.93
C LEU A 75 5.60 3.98 2.06
N ALA A 76 5.56 4.21 0.74
CA ALA A 76 4.99 3.26 -0.20
C ALA A 76 5.75 1.92 -0.20
N TYR A 77 7.08 1.95 -0.23
CA TYR A 77 7.90 0.73 -0.15
C TYR A 77 7.71 -0.03 1.17
N ARG A 78 7.56 0.69 2.30
CA ARG A 78 7.29 0.05 3.59
C ARG A 78 5.92 -0.62 3.61
N ALA A 79 4.90 0.05 3.05
CA ALA A 79 3.56 -0.51 2.95
C ALA A 79 3.52 -1.72 2.02
N GLU A 80 4.26 -1.70 0.91
CA GLU A 80 4.43 -2.86 0.01
C GLU A 80 4.97 -4.06 0.76
N ASN A 81 6.08 -3.88 1.46
CA ASN A 81 6.73 -4.95 2.21
C ASN A 81 5.80 -5.55 3.29
N LEU A 82 5.05 -4.70 4.01
CA LEU A 82 4.07 -5.15 5.00
C LEU A 82 2.90 -5.91 4.36
N LEU A 83 2.41 -5.46 3.20
CA LEU A 83 1.33 -6.16 2.49
C LEU A 83 1.78 -7.52 1.95
N ASP A 84 3.01 -7.62 1.46
CA ASP A 84 3.59 -8.88 1.01
C ASP A 84 3.77 -9.87 2.17
N GLU A 85 4.18 -9.38 3.35
CA GLU A 85 4.31 -10.19 4.57
C GLU A 85 2.93 -10.67 5.08
N LEU A 86 1.91 -9.80 5.06
CA LEU A 86 0.54 -10.19 5.39
C LEU A 86 -0.02 -11.22 4.41
N ASP A 87 0.27 -11.07 3.12
CA ASP A 87 -0.18 -12.04 2.11
C ASP A 87 0.52 -13.40 2.27
N TYR A 88 1.81 -13.39 2.65
CA TYR A 88 2.52 -14.60 3.06
C TYR A 88 1.81 -15.31 4.22
N TYR A 89 1.50 -14.61 5.32
CA TYR A 89 0.82 -15.22 6.46
C TYR A 89 -0.59 -15.71 6.12
N ARG A 90 -1.31 -15.00 5.25
CA ARG A 90 -2.60 -15.48 4.72
C ARG A 90 -2.45 -16.80 3.97
N LEU A 91 -1.46 -16.91 3.10
CA LEU A 91 -1.20 -18.13 2.34
C LEU A 91 -0.77 -19.29 3.23
N GLU A 92 0.09 -19.03 4.22
CA GLU A 92 0.55 -20.02 5.19
C GLU A 92 -0.63 -20.59 6.02
N ASP A 93 -1.50 -19.72 6.53
CA ASP A 93 -2.70 -20.13 7.26
C ASP A 93 -3.70 -20.92 6.37
N GLN A 94 -3.83 -20.58 5.09
CA GLN A 94 -4.62 -21.38 4.14
C GLN A 94 -4.04 -22.78 3.92
N ILE A 95 -2.71 -22.90 3.78
CA ILE A 95 -2.05 -24.19 3.60
C ILE A 95 -2.21 -25.04 4.87
N GLN A 96 -2.00 -24.45 6.05
CA GLN A 96 -2.16 -25.14 7.33
C GLN A 96 -3.59 -25.64 7.54
N GLN A 97 -4.61 -24.85 7.20
CA GLN A 97 -6.00 -25.31 7.27
C GLN A 97 -6.29 -26.47 6.31
N ARG A 98 -5.70 -26.44 5.11
CA ARG A 98 -5.87 -27.50 4.12
C ARG A 98 -5.20 -28.80 4.55
N ASP A 99 -4.03 -28.73 5.18
CA ASP A 99 -3.31 -29.91 5.69
C ASP A 99 -3.98 -30.52 6.94
N LEU A 100 -4.80 -29.73 7.65
CA LEU A 100 -5.62 -30.19 8.78
C LEU A 100 -6.95 -30.85 8.37
N GLY A 101 -7.29 -30.90 7.07
CA GLY A 101 -8.42 -31.68 6.55
C GLY A 101 -9.82 -31.11 6.82
N PHE A 102 -9.94 -29.78 6.93
CA PHE A 102 -11.24 -29.08 6.96
C PHE A 102 -11.68 -28.61 5.57
#